data_AF-A0A972QL68-F1
#
_entry.id   AF-A0A972QL68-F1
#
_cell.length_a   1.000
_cell.length_b   1.000
_cell.length_c   1.000
_cell.angle_alpha   90.00
_cell.angle_beta   90.00
_cell.angle_gamma   90.00
#
_symmetry.space_group_name_H-M   'P 1'
#
loop_
_entity.id
_entity.type
_entity.pdbx_description
1 polymer ?
#
loop_
_entity_poly.entity_id
_entity_poly.type
_entity_poly.pdbx_seq_one_letter_code
_entity_poly.pdbx_strand_id
1 'polypeptide(L)'
;MRILGISCFYHDAAAALIVDGEVVAAAQEERFTRKKHDSEFPSNAIAYCFKRAAITVDDLDQVVFYDKPFVKFERILKTYVATWPKSFSSFLKAMP
;
A
#
# COMPACT_ATOMS: atom_id res chain seq x y z
N MET A 1 9.62 -1.53 -19.13
CA MET A 1 9.49 -1.90 -17.72
C MET A 1 8.17 -1.39 -17.17
N ARG A 2 7.27 -2.29 -16.78
CA ARG A 2 5.94 -2.02 -16.23
C ARG A 2 5.89 -2.40 -14.76
N ILE A 3 5.65 -1.41 -13.91
CA ILE A 3 5.68 -1.56 -12.46
C ILE A 3 4.31 -1.18 -11.89
N LEU A 4 3.70 -2.08 -11.13
CA LEU A 4 2.50 -1.80 -10.36
C LEU A 4 2.88 -1.49 -8.90
N GLY A 5 2.68 -0.24 -8.48
CA GLY A 5 2.77 0.18 -7.09
C GLY A 5 1.43 0.01 -6.38
N ILE A 6 1.44 -0.57 -5.17
CA ILE A 6 0.26 -0.84 -4.35
C ILE A 6 0.41 -0.20 -2.97
N SER A 7 -0.66 0.44 -2.50
CA SER A 7 -0.87 0.87 -1.11
C SER A 7 -2.11 0.21 -0.56
N CYS A 8 -2.03 -0.42 0.62
CA CYS A 8 -3.15 -1.03 1.33
C CYS A 8 -2.79 -1.42 2.78
N PHE A 9 -3.78 -1.90 3.54
CA PHE A 9 -3.69 -2.43 4.90
C PHE A 9 -3.28 -1.43 5.99
N TYR A 10 -3.40 -0.13 5.70
CA TYR A 10 -3.18 0.94 6.69
C TYR A 10 -4.24 2.04 6.52
N HIS A 11 -4.00 2.96 5.58
CA HIS A 11 -4.90 4.05 5.21
C HIS A 11 -4.80 4.24 3.69
N ASP A 12 -5.88 4.72 3.07
CA ASP A 12 -5.91 5.16 1.67
C ASP A 12 -5.31 4.14 0.69
N ALA A 13 -6.02 3.03 0.52
CA ALA A 13 -5.71 2.03 -0.48
C ALA A 13 -5.70 2.64 -1.89
N ALA A 14 -4.69 2.31 -2.68
CA ALA A 14 -4.47 2.90 -3.99
C ALA A 14 -3.55 2.02 -4.85
N ALA A 15 -3.59 2.27 -6.15
CA ALA A 15 -2.68 1.65 -7.11
C ALA A 15 -2.15 2.70 -8.09
N ALA A 16 -0.90 2.51 -8.53
CA ALA A 16 -0.27 3.30 -9.58
C ALA A 16 0.49 2.40 -10.54
N LEU A 17 0.31 2.60 -11.84
CA LEU A 17 1.01 1.89 -12.89
C LEU A 17 2.00 2.82 -13.57
N ILE A 18 3.27 2.42 -13.52
CA ILE A 18 4.39 3.12 -14.16
C ILE A 18 4.85 2.27 -15.35
N VAL A 19 5.01 2.89 -16.51
CA VAL A 19 5.53 2.26 -17.73
C VAL A 19 6.72 3.08 -18.21
N ASP A 20 7.89 2.46 -18.24
CA ASP A 20 9.14 3.07 -18.73
C ASP A 20 9.47 4.42 -18.06
N GLY A 21 9.17 4.52 -16.76
CA GLY A 21 9.41 5.71 -15.94
C GLY A 21 8.24 6.70 -15.89
N GLU A 22 7.21 6.52 -16.72
CA GLU A 22 6.06 7.43 -16.80
C GLU A 22 4.84 6.89 -16.05
N VAL A 23 4.11 7.76 -15.36
CA VAL A 23 2.87 7.38 -14.68
C VAL A 23 1.74 7.31 -15.70
N VAL A 24 1.32 6.09 -16.05
CA VAL A 24 0.26 5.85 -17.04
C VAL A 24 -1.12 5.91 -16.41
N ALA A 25 -1.25 5.43 -15.18
CA ALA A 25 -2.50 5.46 -14.42
C ALA A 25 -2.22 5.47 -12.92
N ALA A 26 -3.04 6.17 -12.16
CA ALA A 26 -3.06 6.11 -10.71
C ALA A 26 -4.48 6.37 -10.21
N ALA A 27 -4.92 5.62 -9.20
CA ALA A 27 -6.24 5.79 -8.61
C ALA A 27 -6.26 5.39 -7.13
N GLN A 28 -7.14 6.03 -6.38
CA GLN A 28 -7.45 5.69 -4.99
C GLN A 28 -8.69 4.80 -4.94
N GLU A 29 -8.65 3.76 -4.11
CA GLU A 29 -9.72 2.77 -3.97
C GLU A 29 -11.04 3.39 -3.50
N GLU A 30 -10.97 4.40 -2.61
CA GLU A 30 -12.14 5.10 -2.08
C GLU A 30 -13.01 5.75 -3.17
N ARG A 31 -12.44 6.06 -4.35
CA ARG A 31 -13.20 6.63 -5.48
C ARG A 31 -14.19 5.60 -6.06
N PHE A 32 -13.86 4.33 -5.96
CA PHE A 32 -14.66 3.20 -6.44
C PHE A 32 -15.54 2.64 -5.32
N THR A 33 -14.98 2.38 -4.13
CA THR A 33 -15.72 1.76 -3.02
C THR A 33 -16.66 2.72 -2.32
N ARG A 34 -16.44 4.04 -2.48
CA ARG A 34 -17.17 5.12 -1.80
C ARG A 34 -17.03 5.10 -0.28
N LYS A 35 -16.13 4.26 0.24
CA LYS A 35 -15.71 4.23 1.64
C LYS A 35 -14.50 5.13 1.78
N LYS A 36 -14.69 6.27 2.47
CA LYS A 36 -13.61 7.24 2.68
C LYS A 36 -12.46 6.58 3.43
N HIS A 37 -11.23 6.81 2.98
CA HIS A 37 -10.02 6.20 3.55
C HIS A 37 -10.02 4.68 3.57
N ASP A 38 -10.59 4.06 2.54
CA ASP A 38 -10.62 2.60 2.46
C ASP A 38 -9.22 2.02 2.60
N SER A 39 -9.03 1.12 3.57
CA SER A 39 -7.73 0.52 3.88
C SER A 39 -7.59 -0.90 3.32
N GLU A 40 -8.62 -1.40 2.65
CA GLU A 40 -8.66 -2.75 2.08
C GLU A 40 -7.71 -2.89 0.88
N PHE A 41 -7.69 -4.07 0.25
CA PHE A 41 -6.86 -4.30 -0.92
C PHE A 41 -7.42 -3.53 -2.14
N PRO A 42 -6.60 -2.82 -2.95
CA PRO A 42 -7.08 -1.84 -3.91
C PRO A 42 -7.47 -2.48 -5.25
N SER A 43 -8.41 -3.42 -5.20
CA SER A 43 -8.80 -4.24 -6.36
C SER A 43 -9.34 -3.38 -7.51
N ASN A 44 -10.16 -2.38 -7.20
CA ASN A 44 -10.77 -1.53 -8.22
C ASN A 44 -9.76 -0.57 -8.84
N ALA A 45 -8.87 0.00 -8.03
CA ALA A 45 -7.79 0.86 -8.52
C ALA A 45 -6.81 0.11 -9.42
N ILE A 46 -6.44 -1.13 -9.08
CA ILE A 46 -5.61 -1.99 -9.94
C ILE A 46 -6.32 -2.26 -11.27
N ALA A 47 -7.59 -2.68 -11.22
CA ALA A 47 -8.38 -2.95 -12.41
C ALA A 47 -8.51 -1.71 -13.32
N TYR A 48 -8.70 -0.53 -12.73
CA TYR A 48 -8.70 0.73 -13.45
C TYR A 48 -7.36 1.00 -14.17
N CYS A 49 -6.24 0.78 -13.49
CA CYS A 49 -4.91 0.99 -14.09
C CYS A 49 -4.67 0.07 -15.29
N PHE A 50 -5.01 -1.22 -15.16
CA PHE A 50 -4.88 -2.19 -16.25
C PHE A 50 -5.77 -1.83 -17.43
N LYS A 51 -7.03 -1.46 -17.16
CA LYS A 51 -7.96 -1.00 -18.20
C LYS A 51 -7.46 0.25 -18.92
N ARG A 52 -6.88 1.21 -18.19
CA ARG A 52 -6.40 2.48 -18.75
C ARG A 52 -5.17 2.31 -19.64
N ALA A 53 -4.32 1.34 -19.32
CA ALA A 53 -3.10 1.00 -20.07
C ALA A 53 -3.28 -0.12 -21.10
N ALA A 54 -4.46 -0.78 -21.12
CA ALA A 54 -4.76 -1.92 -21.98
C ALA A 54 -3.74 -3.08 -21.83
N ILE A 55 -3.40 -3.41 -20.58
CA ILE A 55 -2.48 -4.51 -20.23
C ILE A 55 -3.15 -5.55 -19.34
N THR A 56 -2.52 -6.73 -19.20
CA THR A 56 -2.87 -7.75 -18.22
C THR A 56 -1.81 -7.85 -17.12
N VAL A 57 -2.02 -8.75 -16.16
CA VAL A 57 -1.04 -9.04 -15.10
C VAL A 57 0.25 -9.64 -15.65
N ASP A 58 0.17 -10.39 -16.75
CA ASP A 58 1.32 -11.06 -17.38
C ASP A 58 2.28 -10.07 -18.05
N ASP A 59 1.83 -8.83 -18.31
CA ASP A 59 2.65 -7.76 -18.87
C ASP A 59 3.50 -7.03 -17.81
N LEU A 60 3.27 -7.30 -16.52
CA LEU A 60 3.97 -6.66 -15.42
C LEU A 60 5.35 -7.27 -15.21
N ASP A 61 6.36 -6.41 -15.11
CA ASP A 61 7.70 -6.83 -14.72
C ASP A 61 7.82 -6.92 -13.19
N GLN A 62 7.13 -6.03 -12.45
CA GLN A 62 7.24 -5.94 -11.00
C GLN A 62 5.94 -5.46 -10.34
N VAL A 63 5.71 -5.93 -9.11
CA VAL A 63 4.72 -5.40 -8.18
C VAL A 63 5.44 -4.92 -6.93
N VAL A 64 5.18 -3.68 -6.51
CA VAL A 64 5.89 -3.02 -5.42
C VAL A 64 4.90 -2.59 -4.35
N PHE A 65 5.21 -2.94 -3.10
CA PHE A 65 4.53 -2.46 -1.90
C PHE A 65 5.43 -1.47 -1.17
N TYR A 66 4.88 -0.32 -0.75
CA TYR A 66 5.67 0.79 -0.22
C TYR A 66 6.32 0.50 1.14
N ASP A 67 5.75 -0.41 1.92
CA ASP A 67 6.17 -0.68 3.29
C ASP A 67 7.20 -1.81 3.34
N LYS A 68 8.25 -1.62 4.14
CA LYS A 68 9.27 -2.65 4.41
C LYS A 68 9.04 -3.21 5.82
N PRO A 69 8.53 -4.45 5.95
CA PRO A 69 8.06 -4.98 7.23
C PRO A 69 9.08 -4.88 8.37
N PHE A 70 10.35 -5.24 8.10
CA PHE A 70 11.40 -5.25 9.13
C PHE A 70 11.81 -3.84 9.58
N VAL A 71 11.91 -2.88 8.65
CA VAL A 71 12.25 -1.49 8.99
C VAL A 71 11.14 -0.87 9.83
N LYS A 72 9.88 -1.13 9.46
CA LYS A 72 8.73 -0.72 10.24
C LYS A 72 8.74 -1.36 11.63
N PHE A 73 8.95 -2.67 11.72
CA PHE A 73 8.99 -3.39 12.99
C PHE A 73 10.08 -2.85 13.92
N GLU A 74 11.30 -2.66 13.42
CA GLU A 74 12.40 -2.11 14.20
C GLU A 74 12.07 -0.72 14.75
N ARG A 75 11.49 0.15 13.92
CA ARG A 75 11.05 1.50 14.33
C ARG A 75 9.99 1.44 15.43
N ILE A 76 9.00 0.56 15.28
CA ILE A 76 7.93 0.35 16.24
C ILE A 76 8.53 -0.11 17.59
N LEU A 77 9.39 -1.14 17.55
CA LEU A 77 10.03 -1.69 18.74
C LEU A 77 10.87 -0.65 19.48
N LYS A 78 11.71 0.12 18.78
CA LYS A 78 12.53 1.19 19.38
C LYS A 78 11.67 2.23 20.11
N THR A 79 10.55 2.63 19.51
CA THR A 79 9.62 3.60 20.10
C THR A 79 9.02 3.07 21.41
N TYR A 80 8.60 1.81 21.41
CA TYR A 80 8.01 1.19 22.59
C TYR A 80 9.01 0.98 23.72
N VAL A 81 10.22 0.49 23.42
CA VAL A 81 11.28 0.29 24.41
C VAL A 81 11.68 1.61 25.08
N ALA A 82 11.80 2.70 24.30
CA ALA A 82 12.19 4.01 24.82
C ALA A 82 11.20 4.62 25.83
N THR A 83 9.95 4.17 25.82
CA THR A 83 8.86 4.72 26.63
C THR A 83 8.26 3.69 27.61
N TRP A 84 8.93 2.54 27.77
CA TRP A 84 8.55 1.51 28.72
C TRP A 84 8.58 2.04 30.16
N PRO A 85 7.64 1.66 31.05
CA PRO A 85 6.51 0.74 30.85
C PRO A 85 5.22 1.41 30.34
N LYS A 86 5.20 2.73 30.21
CA LYS A 86 3.97 3.49 29.90
C LYS A 86 3.35 3.13 28.55
N SER A 87 4.16 2.61 27.63
CA SER A 87 3.77 2.28 26.27
C SER A 87 3.26 0.84 26.08
N PHE A 88 3.25 0.02 27.14
CA PHE A 88 2.89 -1.41 27.09
C PHE A 88 1.50 -1.69 26.49
N SER A 89 0.48 -0.92 26.90
CA SER A 89 -0.89 -1.12 26.42
C SER A 89 -1.06 -0.79 24.93
N SER A 90 -0.25 0.14 24.41
CA SER A 90 -0.24 0.48 22.99
C SER A 90 0.58 -0.53 22.18
N PHE A 91 1.68 -1.04 22.73
CA PHE A 91 2.48 -2.12 22.11
C PHE A 91 1.62 -3.34 21.78
N LEU A 92 0.79 -3.80 22.73
CA LEU A 92 -0.10 -4.94 22.53
C LEU A 92 -1.12 -4.75 21.40
N LYS A 93 -1.48 -3.50 21.06
CA LYS A 93 -2.42 -3.18 19.98
C LYS A 93 -1.74 -2.99 18.62
N ALA A 94 -0.45 -2.66 18.62
CA ALA A 94 0.31 -2.32 17.42
C ALA A 94 1.16 -3.47 16.89
N MET A 95 1.41 -4.49 17.72
CA MET A 95 2.04 -5.73 17.29
C MET A 95 1.09 -6.52 16.36
N PRO A 96 1.59 -7.03 15.22
CA PRO A 96 0.82 -7.90 14.32
C PRO A 96 0.30 -9.16 15.02
#